data_AF-A0A1G2YN41-F1
#
_entry.id   AF-A0A1G2YN41-F1
#
_cell.length_a   1.000
_cell.length_b   1.000
_cell.length_c   1.000
_cell.angle_alpha   90.00
_cell.angle_beta   90.00
_cell.angle_gamma   90.00
#
_symmetry.space_group_name_H-M   'P 1'
#
loop_
_entity.id
_entity.type
_entity.pdbx_description
1 polymer ?
#
loop_
_entity_poly.entity_id
_entity_poly.type
_entity_poly.pdbx_seq_one_letter_code
_entity_poly.pdbx_strand_id
1 'polypeptide(L)'
;MPGDPGSKFLFDPAPIYCLNCIKEGEYFVAKKGGYGIIEYKIGAGLKFLQMADVKKTVLFDRHAALAGKAQLVPFAGWMMPLWYKSISAEHEAVRKTAGLFDCTHMAVLKITGKNAADFLNILTTNDVSRLKPGKAQYSYILNSAGDIIDDCFVYCISDNDFMLVANAANEQKVKDWIGTVRSEHIQCDDSWQVDVADLKDESLPDARVDIALQGHASAQCLKSIFNVEIEGLKFSTFIQGEAEGVNVIIAATGYTGAKVAFELFVHPNRAGQLWDLILEKGKALGIVPCGLGARDSLRIEAGLPLYGHELAGDFNISPFQAGYGWAVKLQKENFTPTPIPTDRTILESPEKDSSAQSSIKSQSKLVCGFIGKKAVAKKAADFDTEVARLKFSGEKGVRPIRQLDGILNTDGRCIGYCLSSAAAGDKQIVLALIKKEYNTAGKIVGVYYLARNAGHIQQGRKERVIIGDLLTADIDGQVVERFEKF
;
A
#
# COMPACT_ATOMS: atom_id res chain seq x y z
N MET A 1 -30.75 32.51 4.64
CA MET A 1 -29.44 33.05 5.08
C MET A 1 -29.63 33.73 6.43
N PRO A 2 -28.63 33.80 7.33
CA PRO A 2 -27.23 33.34 7.27
C PRO A 2 -27.01 32.13 8.23
N GLY A 3 -25.92 31.38 8.27
CA GLY A 3 -24.59 31.44 7.68
C GLY A 3 -23.67 30.61 8.60
N ASP A 4 -23.25 29.42 8.19
CA ASP A 4 -22.33 28.57 8.95
C ASP A 4 -20.92 28.65 8.32
N PRO A 5 -19.91 29.17 9.03
CA PRO A 5 -18.57 29.34 8.51
C PRO A 5 -17.72 28.07 8.71
N GLY A 6 -17.42 27.39 7.61
CA GLY A 6 -16.08 26.90 7.33
C GLY A 6 -15.54 25.72 8.15
N SER A 7 -15.95 24.50 7.79
CA SER A 7 -15.03 23.35 7.81
C SER A 7 -14.51 23.10 6.40
N LYS A 8 -13.39 23.74 6.06
CA LYS A 8 -12.59 23.36 4.89
C LYS A 8 -11.96 22.00 5.19
N PHE A 9 -12.64 20.92 4.84
CA PHE A 9 -11.98 19.63 4.67
C PHE A 9 -11.08 19.74 3.43
N LEU A 10 -9.79 19.93 3.67
CA LEU A 10 -8.75 19.72 2.66
C LEU A 10 -8.72 18.22 2.35
N PHE A 11 -9.52 17.80 1.38
CA PHE A 11 -9.45 16.47 0.80
C PHE A 11 -8.22 16.41 -0.12
N ASP A 12 -7.11 15.89 0.40
CA ASP A 12 -6.08 15.28 -0.43
C ASP A 12 -6.06 13.77 -0.17
N PRO A 13 -6.68 13.00 -1.07
CA PRO A 13 -6.04 11.77 -1.49
C PRO A 13 -5.82 11.84 -3.00
N ALA A 14 -4.56 11.71 -3.41
CA ALA A 14 -4.24 11.17 -4.72
C ALA A 14 -4.95 9.82 -4.85
N PRO A 15 -5.94 9.67 -5.75
CA PRO A 15 -6.61 8.38 -5.91
C PRO A 15 -5.60 7.38 -6.48
N ILE A 16 -5.22 6.40 -5.66
CA ILE A 16 -4.70 5.13 -6.14
C ILE A 16 -5.92 4.45 -6.76
N TYR A 17 -6.03 4.43 -8.08
CA TYR A 17 -7.15 3.77 -8.75
C TYR A 17 -6.90 2.26 -8.79
N CYS A 18 -7.96 1.46 -8.55
CA CYS A 18 -7.96 0.06 -8.98
C CYS A 18 -7.93 0.05 -10.52
N LEU A 19 -6.78 -0.35 -11.07
CA LEU A 19 -6.48 -0.28 -12.51
C LEU A 19 -7.35 -1.23 -13.34
N ASN A 20 -7.97 -2.23 -12.71
CA ASN A 20 -8.90 -3.18 -13.35
C ASN A 20 -10.26 -2.54 -13.74
N CYS A 21 -10.49 -1.26 -13.46
CA CYS A 21 -11.64 -0.53 -13.98
C CYS A 21 -11.47 -0.04 -15.44
N ILE A 22 -10.28 -0.16 -16.03
CA ILE A 22 -9.92 0.32 -17.37
C ILE A 22 -10.21 -0.79 -18.40
N LYS A 23 -11.10 -0.54 -19.37
CA LYS A 23 -11.37 -1.48 -20.49
C LYS A 23 -10.31 -1.37 -21.60
N GLU A 24 -10.03 -2.49 -22.29
CA GLU A 24 -9.45 -2.44 -23.64
C GLU A 24 -10.37 -1.60 -24.55
N GLY A 25 -9.84 -0.50 -25.11
CA GLY A 25 -10.61 0.46 -25.91
C GLY A 25 -10.99 1.75 -25.18
N GLU A 26 -10.95 1.79 -23.84
CA GLU A 26 -11.00 3.03 -23.06
C GLU A 26 -9.57 3.55 -22.84
N TYR A 27 -8.87 3.82 -23.94
CA TYR A 27 -7.54 4.42 -23.88
C TYR A 27 -7.65 5.91 -23.57
N PHE A 28 -6.76 6.38 -22.70
CA PHE A 28 -6.47 7.80 -22.58
C PHE A 28 -5.83 8.28 -23.89
N VAL A 29 -6.62 8.93 -24.73
CA VAL A 29 -6.11 9.56 -25.93
C VAL A 29 -5.39 10.84 -25.51
N ALA A 30 -4.07 10.76 -25.33
CA ALA A 30 -3.24 11.95 -25.49
C ALA A 30 -3.49 12.45 -26.92
N LYS A 31 -4.19 13.57 -27.07
CA LYS A 31 -4.39 14.21 -28.38
C LYS A 31 -3.00 14.39 -29.01
N LYS A 32 -2.89 13.92 -30.26
CA LYS A 32 -1.66 14.01 -31.06
C LYS A 32 -1.29 15.49 -31.24
N GLY A 33 -0.39 15.99 -30.38
CA GLY A 33 0.12 17.36 -30.45
C GLY A 33 0.43 17.94 -29.07
N GLY A 34 1.62 17.65 -28.55
CA GLY A 34 2.17 18.32 -27.36
C GLY A 34 1.65 17.79 -26.02
N TYR A 35 2.58 17.57 -25.09
CA TYR A 35 2.31 17.13 -23.72
C TYR A 35 1.41 18.16 -22.99
N GLY A 36 0.12 17.88 -22.85
CA GLY A 36 -0.84 18.80 -22.21
C GLY A 36 -2.04 18.06 -21.62
N ILE A 37 -2.13 18.11 -20.28
CA ILE A 37 -3.28 17.82 -19.39
C ILE A 37 -4.05 16.51 -19.68
N ILE A 38 -4.02 15.57 -18.72
CA ILE A 38 -4.94 14.42 -18.77
C ILE A 38 -6.16 14.74 -17.91
N GLU A 39 -7.33 14.78 -18.56
CA GLU A 39 -8.62 14.86 -17.89
C GLU A 39 -8.96 13.52 -17.25
N TYR A 40 -9.31 13.52 -15.97
CA TYR A 40 -9.88 12.35 -15.29
C TYR A 40 -11.25 12.69 -14.72
N LYS A 41 -12.24 11.84 -15.02
CA LYS A 41 -13.60 11.97 -14.51
C LYS A 41 -13.75 11.13 -13.25
N ILE A 42 -13.97 11.79 -12.11
CA ILE A 42 -14.23 11.12 -10.82
C ILE A 42 -15.68 11.44 -10.41
N GLY A 43 -16.61 10.52 -10.70
CA GLY A 43 -18.02 10.76 -10.42
C GLY A 43 -18.54 12.05 -11.08
N ALA A 44 -19.28 12.88 -10.32
CA ALA A 44 -19.82 14.16 -10.77
C ALA A 44 -18.81 15.33 -10.77
N GLY A 45 -17.54 15.09 -10.41
CA GLY A 45 -16.49 16.11 -10.38
C GLY A 45 -15.36 15.82 -11.38
N LEU A 46 -14.93 16.85 -12.12
CA LEU A 46 -13.69 16.80 -12.90
C LEU A 46 -12.50 17.14 -11.99
N LYS A 47 -11.44 16.33 -12.02
CA LYS A 47 -10.11 16.71 -11.52
C LYS A 47 -9.13 16.72 -12.71
N PHE A 48 -8.29 17.74 -12.76
CA PHE A 48 -7.24 17.90 -13.77
C PHE A 48 -5.89 17.53 -13.15
N LEU A 49 -5.17 16.58 -13.75
CA LEU A 49 -3.76 16.37 -13.47
C LEU A 49 -2.96 16.98 -14.63
N GLN A 50 -2.18 18.01 -14.34
CA GLN A 50 -1.29 18.59 -15.33
C GLN A 50 -0.13 17.61 -15.56
N MET A 51 0.06 17.14 -16.80
CA MET A 51 1.13 16.18 -17.14
C MET A 51 2.55 16.67 -16.79
N ALA A 52 2.72 17.97 -16.58
CA ALA A 52 4.00 18.57 -16.19
C ALA A 52 4.50 18.11 -14.80
N ASP A 53 3.62 17.60 -13.94
CA ASP A 53 3.96 17.25 -12.55
C ASP A 53 4.12 15.74 -12.32
N VAL A 54 4.03 14.91 -13.36
CA VAL A 54 4.16 13.46 -13.24
C VAL A 54 5.64 13.05 -13.31
N LYS A 55 6.13 12.45 -12.22
CA LYS A 55 7.51 11.97 -12.09
C LYS A 55 7.78 10.77 -13.01
N LYS A 56 9.04 10.55 -13.35
CA LYS A 56 9.51 9.41 -14.14
C LYS A 56 10.38 8.52 -13.28
N THR A 57 10.17 7.20 -13.36
CA THR A 57 11.07 6.25 -12.70
C THR A 57 12.43 6.19 -13.39
N VAL A 58 13.43 5.65 -12.70
CA VAL A 58 14.76 5.40 -13.29
C VAL A 58 14.74 4.40 -14.45
N LEU A 59 13.64 3.67 -14.61
CA LEU A 59 13.39 2.72 -15.70
C LEU A 59 12.45 3.27 -16.79
N PHE A 60 12.02 4.54 -16.70
CA PHE A 60 11.01 5.13 -17.59
C PHE A 60 11.33 4.93 -19.08
N ASP A 61 12.57 5.21 -19.52
CA ASP A 61 12.93 5.08 -20.93
C ASP A 61 12.89 3.63 -21.42
N ARG A 62 13.22 2.66 -20.56
CA ARG A 62 13.08 1.22 -20.85
C ARG A 62 11.61 0.86 -20.99
N HIS A 63 10.74 1.37 -20.13
CA HIS A 63 9.29 1.13 -20.22
C HIS A 63 8.71 1.72 -21.49
N ALA A 64 9.09 2.94 -21.85
CA ALA A 64 8.66 3.59 -23.07
C ALA A 64 9.10 2.81 -24.32
N ALA A 65 10.27 2.19 -24.29
CA ALA A 65 10.78 1.34 -25.36
C ALA A 65 10.09 -0.03 -25.45
N LEU A 66 9.80 -0.66 -24.30
CA LEU A 66 9.24 -2.02 -24.24
C LEU A 66 7.72 -2.07 -24.39
N ALA A 67 6.98 -1.24 -23.64
CA ALA A 67 5.51 -1.23 -23.65
C ALA A 67 4.93 -0.27 -24.70
N GLY A 68 5.73 0.71 -25.13
CA GLY A 68 5.27 1.85 -25.90
C GLY A 68 4.61 2.92 -25.01
N LYS A 69 4.78 4.19 -25.38
CA LYS A 69 4.30 5.35 -24.60
C LYS A 69 2.81 5.34 -24.29
N ALA A 70 1.99 4.72 -25.15
CA ALA A 70 0.54 4.66 -24.99
C ALA A 70 0.09 3.76 -23.82
N GLN A 71 0.97 2.90 -23.31
CA GLN A 71 0.69 2.00 -22.19
C GLN A 71 1.23 2.53 -20.86
N LEU A 72 1.84 3.72 -20.86
CA LEU A 72 2.28 4.39 -19.64
C LEU A 72 1.15 5.27 -19.11
N VAL A 73 0.83 5.13 -17.83
CA VAL A 73 -0.25 5.86 -17.16
C VAL A 73 0.27 6.54 -15.89
N PRO A 74 -0.28 7.71 -15.52
CA PRO A 74 -0.04 8.28 -14.20
C PRO A 74 -0.59 7.38 -13.09
N PHE A 75 0.26 7.03 -12.14
CA PHE A 75 -0.08 6.24 -10.97
C PHE A 75 0.73 6.75 -9.78
N ALA A 76 0.05 7.14 -8.69
CA ALA A 76 0.70 7.68 -7.49
C ALA A 76 1.69 8.84 -7.76
N GLY A 77 1.43 9.66 -8.79
CA GLY A 77 2.32 10.76 -9.19
C GLY A 77 3.49 10.35 -10.10
N TRP A 78 3.57 9.09 -10.52
CA TRP A 78 4.61 8.55 -11.40
C TRP A 78 4.04 8.05 -12.72
N MET A 79 4.84 8.13 -13.79
CA MET A 79 4.49 7.56 -15.08
C MET A 79 4.94 6.11 -15.14
N MET A 80 3.98 5.18 -15.15
CA MET A 80 4.21 3.75 -14.93
C MET A 80 3.59 2.89 -16.03
N PRO A 81 4.19 1.74 -16.40
CA PRO A 81 3.59 0.80 -17.35
C PRO A 81 2.37 0.12 -16.76
N LEU A 82 1.21 0.27 -17.42
CA LEU A 82 -0.01 -0.44 -17.06
C LEU A 82 0.13 -1.94 -17.37
N TRP A 83 0.68 -2.26 -18.54
CA TRP A 83 1.10 -3.58 -19.00
C TRP A 83 2.11 -3.44 -20.15
N TYR A 84 2.81 -4.53 -20.47
CA TYR A 84 3.72 -4.65 -21.62
C TYR A 84 3.11 -5.48 -22.75
N LYS A 85 2.36 -6.53 -22.41
CA LYS A 85 1.65 -7.41 -23.35
C LYS A 85 0.15 -7.38 -23.11
N SER A 86 -0.26 -7.80 -21.92
CA SER A 86 -1.63 -7.74 -21.42
C SER A 86 -1.62 -8.15 -19.94
N ILE A 87 -2.59 -7.65 -19.17
CA ILE A 87 -2.73 -7.99 -17.75
C ILE A 87 -2.79 -9.51 -17.55
N SER A 88 -3.62 -10.21 -18.34
CA SER A 88 -3.80 -11.66 -18.21
C SER A 88 -2.53 -12.46 -18.51
N ALA A 89 -1.79 -12.12 -19.57
CA ALA A 89 -0.58 -12.84 -19.94
C ALA A 89 0.55 -12.63 -18.91
N GLU A 90 0.66 -11.42 -18.35
CA GLU A 90 1.64 -11.09 -17.32
C GLU A 90 1.30 -11.74 -15.98
N HIS A 91 0.02 -11.71 -15.58
CA HIS A 91 -0.48 -12.44 -14.42
C HIS A 91 -0.16 -13.94 -14.53
N GLU A 92 -0.49 -14.54 -15.68
CA GLU A 92 -0.22 -15.94 -15.95
C GLU A 92 1.27 -16.27 -15.92
N ALA A 93 2.12 -15.38 -16.43
CA ALA A 93 3.58 -15.55 -16.34
C ALA A 93 4.07 -15.57 -14.88
N VAL A 94 3.57 -14.70 -14.00
CA VAL A 94 3.96 -14.76 -12.56
C VAL A 94 3.52 -16.08 -11.92
N ARG A 95 2.34 -16.59 -12.27
CA ARG A 95 1.84 -17.88 -11.74
C ARG A 95 2.60 -19.08 -12.30
N LYS A 96 3.01 -19.04 -13.57
CA LYS A 96 3.62 -20.17 -14.27
C LYS A 96 5.15 -20.15 -14.30
N THR A 97 5.78 -18.99 -14.18
CA THR A 97 7.23 -18.77 -14.28
C THR A 97 7.65 -17.67 -13.28
N ALA A 98 7.91 -16.45 -13.75
CA ALA A 98 8.09 -15.25 -12.93
C ALA A 98 7.83 -13.97 -13.74
N GLY A 99 7.54 -12.88 -13.04
CA GLY A 99 7.38 -11.54 -13.59
C GLY A 99 8.26 -10.52 -12.89
N LEU A 100 8.79 -9.57 -13.65
CA LEU A 100 9.66 -8.49 -13.20
C LEU A 100 8.89 -7.16 -13.18
N PHE A 101 8.86 -6.48 -12.03
CA PHE A 101 8.08 -5.27 -11.80
C PHE A 101 8.97 -4.09 -11.40
N ASP A 102 8.68 -2.92 -11.95
CA ASP A 102 9.30 -1.67 -11.51
C ASP A 102 8.61 -1.17 -10.22
N CYS A 103 9.34 -1.25 -9.10
CA CYS A 103 8.93 -0.69 -7.81
C CYS A 103 9.76 0.54 -7.42
N THR A 104 10.54 1.12 -8.34
CA THR A 104 11.51 2.19 -8.02
C THR A 104 10.84 3.51 -7.62
N HIS A 105 9.53 3.60 -7.84
CA HIS A 105 8.66 4.68 -7.36
C HIS A 105 8.35 4.60 -5.85
N MET A 106 8.51 3.45 -5.19
CA MET A 106 8.27 3.28 -3.75
C MET A 106 9.14 4.22 -2.92
N ALA A 107 8.69 4.57 -1.72
CA ALA A 107 9.53 5.30 -0.78
C ALA A 107 10.56 4.34 -0.18
N VAL A 108 11.84 4.74 -0.15
CA VAL A 108 12.90 3.96 0.49
C VAL A 108 13.68 4.91 1.39
N LEU A 109 13.47 4.80 2.70
CA LEU A 109 14.09 5.67 3.69
C LEU A 109 15.13 4.89 4.49
N LYS A 110 16.27 5.51 4.73
CA LYS A 110 17.27 5.02 5.69
C LYS A 110 17.03 5.69 7.03
N ILE A 111 17.04 4.91 8.10
CA ILE A 111 16.93 5.37 9.47
C ILE A 111 18.12 4.81 10.25
N THR A 112 19.00 5.70 10.69
CA THR A 112 20.26 5.34 11.35
C THR A 112 20.45 6.02 12.69
N GLY A 113 21.37 5.50 13.49
CA GLY A 113 21.79 6.09 14.76
C GLY A 113 21.45 5.20 15.95
N LYS A 114 22.06 5.49 17.10
CA LYS A 114 21.99 4.64 18.30
C LYS A 114 20.56 4.44 18.82
N ASN A 115 19.63 5.35 18.49
CA ASN A 115 18.24 5.30 18.91
C ASN A 115 17.28 4.93 17.76
N ALA A 116 17.79 4.48 16.61
CA ALA A 116 16.97 4.17 15.45
C ALA A 116 15.91 3.09 15.73
N ALA A 117 16.28 2.02 16.45
CA ALA A 117 15.34 0.95 16.80
C ALA A 117 14.21 1.43 17.72
N ASP A 118 14.54 2.25 18.73
CA ASP A 118 13.57 2.84 19.66
C ASP A 118 12.64 3.82 18.94
N PHE A 119 13.20 4.65 18.06
CA PHE A 119 12.42 5.56 17.21
C PHE A 119 11.44 4.80 16.32
N LEU A 120 11.89 3.76 15.63
CA LEU A 120 11.03 2.93 14.79
C LEU A 120 9.98 2.19 15.62
N ASN A 121 10.26 1.88 16.89
CA ASN A 121 9.28 1.32 17.81
C ASN A 121 8.21 2.33 18.24
N ILE A 122 8.53 3.62 18.33
CA ILE A 122 7.54 4.68 18.57
C ILE A 122 6.72 4.92 17.29
N LEU A 123 7.39 4.98 16.15
CA LEU A 123 6.79 5.31 14.85
C LEU A 123 5.87 4.22 14.33
N THR A 124 6.22 2.95 14.52
CA THR A 124 5.56 1.82 13.85
C THR A 124 4.88 0.85 14.83
N THR A 125 3.88 0.11 14.36
CA THR A 125 3.03 -0.74 15.21
C THR A 125 3.63 -2.11 15.57
N ASN A 126 4.50 -2.67 14.73
CA ASN A 126 5.17 -3.94 15.00
C ASN A 126 6.40 -3.75 15.89
N ASP A 127 6.91 -4.83 16.50
CA ASP A 127 7.96 -4.77 17.51
C ASP A 127 9.37 -4.85 16.87
N VAL A 128 10.00 -3.69 16.73
CA VAL A 128 11.33 -3.55 16.09
C VAL A 128 12.44 -4.07 17.00
N SER A 129 12.23 -4.18 18.32
CA SER A 129 13.25 -4.71 19.25
C SER A 129 13.57 -6.19 18.99
N ARG A 130 12.63 -6.89 18.36
CA ARG A 130 12.75 -8.30 17.98
C ARG A 130 13.30 -8.51 16.58
N LEU A 131 13.40 -7.43 15.79
CA LEU A 131 13.97 -7.48 14.45
C LEU A 131 15.49 -7.62 14.55
N LYS A 132 16.07 -8.49 13.73
CA LYS A 132 17.51 -8.80 13.73
C LYS A 132 18.12 -8.50 12.37
N PRO A 133 19.44 -8.22 12.30
CA PRO A 133 20.12 -8.00 11.03
C PRO A 133 19.81 -9.09 10.00
N GLY A 134 19.58 -8.69 8.75
CA GLY A 134 19.19 -9.60 7.66
C GLY A 134 17.71 -9.99 7.66
N LYS A 135 16.88 -9.35 8.49
CA LYS A 135 15.43 -9.59 8.55
C LYS A 135 14.63 -8.32 8.28
N ALA A 136 13.43 -8.53 7.79
CA ALA A 136 12.41 -7.51 7.61
C ALA A 136 11.17 -7.84 8.43
N GLN A 137 10.29 -6.85 8.60
CA GLN A 137 8.95 -7.07 9.09
C GLN A 137 7.98 -6.04 8.52
N TYR A 138 6.77 -6.50 8.23
CA TYR A 138 5.65 -5.63 7.89
C TYR A 138 5.14 -4.91 9.16
N SER A 139 4.74 -3.65 9.01
CA SER A 139 4.29 -2.78 10.08
C SER A 139 3.32 -1.73 9.55
N TYR A 140 2.76 -0.94 10.48
CA TYR A 140 1.95 0.23 10.15
C TYR A 140 2.55 1.47 10.78
N ILE A 141 2.38 2.62 10.12
CA ILE A 141 2.57 3.96 10.68
C ILE A 141 1.18 4.53 10.92
N LEU A 142 0.90 4.95 12.16
CA LEU A 142 -0.40 5.50 12.54
C LEU A 142 -0.27 6.95 12.99
N ASN A 143 -1.36 7.71 12.83
CA ASN A 143 -1.53 8.97 13.53
C ASN A 143 -1.98 8.75 14.99
N SER A 144 -2.10 9.82 15.77
CA SER A 144 -2.55 9.75 17.17
C SER A 144 -3.99 9.24 17.35
N ALA A 145 -4.85 9.38 16.33
CA ALA A 145 -6.20 8.83 16.28
C ALA A 145 -6.24 7.33 15.90
N GLY A 146 -5.09 6.70 15.65
CA GLY A 146 -4.99 5.30 15.25
C GLY A 146 -5.50 5.05 13.82
N ASP A 147 -5.54 6.07 12.98
CA ASP A 147 -5.74 5.94 11.54
C ASP A 147 -4.41 5.64 10.85
N ILE A 148 -4.47 4.88 9.76
CA ILE A 148 -3.28 4.44 9.04
C ILE A 148 -2.77 5.59 8.17
N ILE A 149 -1.57 6.06 8.50
CA ILE A 149 -0.80 6.96 7.62
C ILE A 149 -0.26 6.16 6.45
N ASP A 150 0.38 5.03 6.73
CA ASP A 150 0.83 4.08 5.73
C ASP A 150 1.03 2.69 6.34
N ASP A 151 1.00 1.65 5.50
CA ASP A 151 1.66 0.39 5.79
C ASP A 151 3.09 0.37 5.22
N CYS A 152 4.00 -0.37 5.86
CA CYS A 152 5.40 -0.36 5.49
C CYS A 152 6.13 -1.67 5.82
N PHE A 153 7.29 -1.86 5.21
CA PHE A 153 8.28 -2.83 5.67
C PHE A 153 9.45 -2.11 6.35
N VAL A 154 9.92 -2.66 7.47
CA VAL A 154 11.15 -2.24 8.14
C VAL A 154 12.16 -3.37 8.00
N TYR A 155 13.32 -3.07 7.41
CA TYR A 155 14.46 -3.95 7.21
C TYR A 155 15.57 -3.56 8.20
N CYS A 156 16.09 -4.52 8.97
CA CYS A 156 17.24 -4.30 9.85
C CYS A 156 18.52 -4.67 9.09
N ILE A 157 19.27 -3.66 8.65
CA ILE A 157 20.56 -3.83 7.96
C ILE A 157 21.63 -4.18 9.00
N SER A 158 21.68 -3.42 10.09
CA SER A 158 22.49 -3.67 11.29
C SER A 158 21.78 -3.11 12.53
N ASP A 159 22.38 -3.25 13.72
CA ASP A 159 21.75 -2.82 14.98
C ASP A 159 21.33 -1.33 15.01
N ASN A 160 22.02 -0.47 14.25
CA ASN A 160 21.78 0.97 14.17
C ASN A 160 21.53 1.46 12.74
N ASP A 161 21.20 0.56 11.81
CA ASP A 161 20.93 0.89 10.40
C ASP A 161 19.70 0.11 9.92
N PHE A 162 18.66 0.85 9.56
CA PHE A 162 17.38 0.33 9.12
C PHE A 162 16.97 0.96 7.80
N MET A 163 16.28 0.18 6.98
CA MET A 163 15.62 0.66 5.78
C MET A 163 14.10 0.51 5.93
N LEU A 164 13.34 1.57 5.67
CA LEU A 164 11.89 1.60 5.70
C LEU A 164 11.37 1.79 4.29
N VAL A 165 10.51 0.88 3.84
CA VAL A 165 9.86 0.93 2.54
C VAL A 165 8.38 1.23 2.71
N ALA A 166 7.90 2.30 2.08
CA ALA A 166 6.53 2.81 2.20
C ALA A 166 5.89 2.99 0.82
N ASN A 167 4.56 3.13 0.77
CA ASN A 167 3.82 3.27 -0.48
C ASN A 167 4.19 4.58 -1.19
N ALA A 168 4.38 4.51 -2.51
CA ALA A 168 4.76 5.67 -3.32
C ALA A 168 3.82 6.87 -3.17
N ALA A 169 2.51 6.62 -3.11
CA ALA A 169 1.50 7.66 -2.95
C ALA A 169 1.57 8.39 -1.60
N ASN A 170 2.17 7.74 -0.60
CA ASN A 170 2.23 8.23 0.78
C ASN A 170 3.61 8.74 1.16
N GLU A 171 4.58 8.74 0.24
CA GLU A 171 5.98 9.07 0.52
C GLU A 171 6.14 10.40 1.25
N GLN A 172 5.57 11.48 0.70
CA GLN A 172 5.70 12.81 1.30
C GLN A 172 5.02 12.86 2.68
N LYS A 173 3.82 12.29 2.79
CA LYS A 173 3.08 12.19 4.05
C LYS A 173 3.86 11.42 5.13
N VAL A 174 4.54 10.34 4.75
CA VAL A 174 5.40 9.55 5.67
C VAL A 174 6.62 10.35 6.08
N LYS A 175 7.29 11.05 5.15
CA LYS A 175 8.45 11.91 5.45
C LYS A 175 8.07 13.05 6.39
N ASP A 176 6.96 13.74 6.11
CA ASP A 176 6.45 14.83 6.94
C ASP A 176 6.11 14.33 8.34
N TRP A 177 5.44 13.18 8.43
CA TRP A 177 5.10 12.56 9.71
C TRP A 177 6.35 12.17 10.52
N ILE A 178 7.34 11.56 9.88
CA ILE A 178 8.63 11.26 10.51
C ILE A 178 9.29 12.55 11.03
N GLY A 179 9.23 13.63 10.26
CA GLY A 179 9.69 14.96 10.67
C GLY A 179 8.99 15.45 11.93
N THR A 180 7.66 15.42 11.95
CA THR A 180 6.83 15.77 13.12
C THR A 180 7.17 14.92 14.34
N VAL A 181 7.29 13.59 14.19
CA VAL A 181 7.64 12.72 15.32
C VAL A 181 9.04 13.05 15.84
N ARG A 182 10.02 13.30 14.96
CA ARG A 182 11.37 13.70 15.39
C ARG A 182 11.35 15.04 16.13
N SER A 183 10.63 16.05 15.64
CA SER A 183 10.61 17.38 16.27
C SER A 183 9.78 17.44 17.55
N GLU A 184 8.64 16.76 17.60
CA GLU A 184 7.69 16.88 18.72
C GLU A 184 7.87 15.81 19.80
N HIS A 185 8.41 14.63 19.45
CA HIS A 185 8.51 13.50 20.38
C HIS A 185 9.95 13.17 20.80
N ILE A 186 10.96 13.70 20.10
CA ILE A 186 12.38 13.36 20.32
C ILE A 186 13.25 14.58 20.60
N GLN A 187 13.07 15.70 19.90
CA GLN A 187 13.91 16.91 20.09
C GLN A 187 13.79 17.60 21.46
N CYS A 188 13.00 17.07 22.40
CA CYS A 188 13.06 17.49 23.80
C CYS A 188 14.27 16.89 24.56
N ASP A 189 15.07 16.03 23.93
CA ASP A 189 16.26 15.40 24.51
C ASP A 189 17.39 15.28 23.47
N ASP A 190 18.38 16.17 23.55
CA ASP A 190 19.57 16.21 22.67
C ASP A 190 20.39 14.90 22.69
N SER A 191 20.11 13.97 23.61
CA SER A 191 20.78 12.69 23.67
C SER A 191 20.32 11.71 22.57
N TRP A 192 19.17 11.92 21.93
CA TRP A 192 18.67 11.04 20.88
C TRP A 192 19.41 11.24 19.56
N GLN A 193 19.98 10.16 19.03
CA GLN A 193 20.69 10.18 17.75
C GLN A 193 19.95 9.31 16.75
N VAL A 194 19.17 9.99 15.89
CA VAL A 194 18.41 9.38 14.80
C VAL A 194 18.52 10.27 13.57
N ASP A 195 19.06 9.72 12.50
CA ASP A 195 19.13 10.34 11.18
C ASP A 195 18.20 9.64 10.21
N VAL A 196 17.62 10.42 9.30
CA VAL A 196 16.74 9.92 8.25
C VAL A 196 17.21 10.47 6.91
N ALA A 197 17.43 9.58 5.95
CA ALA A 197 17.83 9.92 4.59
C ALA A 197 16.90 9.26 3.57
N ASP A 198 16.68 9.90 2.43
CA ASP A 198 15.99 9.30 1.29
C ASP A 198 16.99 8.52 0.45
N LEU A 199 16.87 7.19 0.45
CA LEU A 199 17.79 6.33 -0.30
C LEU A 199 17.58 6.43 -1.82
N LYS A 200 16.54 7.11 -2.31
CA LYS A 200 16.42 7.39 -3.75
C LYS A 200 17.36 8.50 -4.23
N ASP A 201 17.98 9.25 -3.32
CA ASP A 201 19.01 10.23 -3.68
C ASP A 201 20.26 9.51 -4.22
N GLU A 202 20.45 9.57 -5.53
CA GLU A 202 21.55 8.90 -6.25
C GLU A 202 22.95 9.43 -5.89
N SER A 203 23.05 10.54 -5.14
CA SER A 203 24.32 11.04 -4.64
C SER A 203 24.83 10.24 -3.43
N LEU A 204 23.95 9.49 -2.76
CA LEU A 204 24.32 8.64 -1.63
C LEU A 204 25.03 7.37 -2.14
N PRO A 205 26.20 6.99 -1.58
CA PRO A 205 26.93 5.80 -2.01
C PRO A 205 26.13 4.50 -1.79
N ASP A 206 25.24 4.50 -0.81
CA ASP A 206 24.34 3.41 -0.48
C ASP A 206 22.89 3.66 -0.91
N ALA A 207 22.64 4.57 -1.87
CA ALA A 207 21.33 4.80 -2.46
C ALA A 207 20.67 3.48 -2.93
N ARG A 208 19.35 3.38 -2.81
CA ARG A 208 18.55 2.21 -3.14
C ARG A 208 17.20 2.59 -3.74
N VAL A 209 16.81 1.85 -4.77
CA VAL A 209 15.45 1.74 -5.32
C VAL A 209 15.07 0.28 -5.43
N ASP A 210 13.77 -0.02 -5.48
CA ASP A 210 13.24 -1.39 -5.49
C ASP A 210 12.86 -1.88 -6.90
N ILE A 211 13.19 -3.13 -7.19
CA ILE A 211 12.70 -3.91 -8.34
C ILE A 211 12.20 -5.25 -7.80
N ALA A 212 10.95 -5.63 -8.12
CA ALA A 212 10.40 -6.89 -7.64
C ALA A 212 10.46 -7.99 -8.72
N LEU A 213 10.96 -9.17 -8.36
CA LEU A 213 10.97 -10.36 -9.20
C LEU A 213 10.17 -11.48 -8.52
N GLN A 214 9.02 -11.82 -9.09
CA GLN A 214 7.98 -12.58 -8.40
C GLN A 214 7.61 -13.84 -9.19
N GLY A 215 7.64 -15.02 -8.57
CA GLY A 215 7.35 -16.32 -9.21
C GLY A 215 8.51 -17.32 -9.06
N HIS A 216 8.26 -18.60 -9.25
CA HIS A 216 9.22 -19.68 -8.94
C HIS A 216 10.54 -19.61 -9.72
N ALA A 217 10.52 -19.09 -10.95
CA ALA A 217 11.72 -18.94 -11.78
C ALA A 217 12.69 -17.86 -11.26
N SER A 218 12.25 -17.02 -10.33
CA SER A 218 13.04 -15.92 -9.79
C SER A 218 14.32 -16.38 -9.09
N ALA A 219 14.25 -17.43 -8.25
CA ALA A 219 15.40 -17.94 -7.51
C ALA A 219 16.49 -18.46 -8.46
N GLN A 220 16.10 -19.23 -9.48
CA GLN A 220 17.03 -19.74 -10.48
C GLN A 220 17.70 -18.61 -11.26
N CYS A 221 16.93 -17.58 -11.66
CA CYS A 221 17.47 -16.42 -12.35
C CYS A 221 18.50 -15.68 -11.49
N LEU A 222 18.15 -15.36 -10.24
CA LEU A 222 19.04 -14.60 -9.35
C LEU A 222 20.29 -15.39 -8.96
N LYS A 223 20.18 -16.72 -8.76
CA LYS A 223 21.34 -17.60 -8.54
C LYS A 223 22.30 -17.55 -9.72
N SER A 224 21.79 -17.54 -10.96
CA SER A 224 22.62 -17.46 -12.17
C SER A 224 23.35 -16.11 -12.33
N ILE A 225 22.80 -15.04 -11.77
CA ILE A 225 23.38 -13.68 -11.85
C ILE A 225 24.40 -13.47 -10.74
N PHE A 226 23.99 -13.71 -9.49
CA PHE A 226 24.74 -13.29 -8.30
C PHE A 226 25.54 -14.40 -7.62
N ASN A 227 25.39 -15.66 -8.07
CA ASN A 227 26.06 -16.82 -7.48
C ASN A 227 25.88 -16.93 -5.95
N VAL A 228 24.67 -16.64 -5.47
CA VAL A 228 24.28 -16.71 -4.06
C VAL A 228 23.26 -17.82 -3.81
N GLU A 229 23.28 -18.38 -2.61
CA GLU A 229 22.28 -19.35 -2.16
C GLU A 229 20.98 -18.62 -1.77
N ILE A 230 20.04 -18.60 -2.71
CA ILE A 230 18.72 -17.95 -2.55
C ILE A 230 17.60 -18.99 -2.31
N GLU A 231 17.84 -20.25 -2.69
CA GLU A 231 16.88 -21.33 -2.51
C GLU A 231 16.59 -21.54 -1.01
N GLY A 232 15.32 -21.48 -0.62
CA GLY A 232 14.90 -21.66 0.78
C GLY A 232 15.07 -20.43 1.67
N LEU A 233 15.41 -19.25 1.11
CA LEU A 233 15.41 -17.99 1.85
C LEU A 233 14.02 -17.77 2.46
N LYS A 234 13.96 -17.62 3.79
CA LYS A 234 12.69 -17.53 4.52
C LYS A 234 12.05 -16.18 4.23
N PHE A 235 10.72 -16.14 4.12
CA PHE A 235 9.98 -14.89 4.00
C PHE A 235 10.41 -13.89 5.08
N SER A 236 10.57 -12.62 4.70
CA SER A 236 11.09 -11.55 5.56
C SER A 236 12.54 -11.73 6.03
N THR A 237 13.36 -12.41 5.23
CA THR A 237 14.83 -12.39 5.35
C THR A 237 15.46 -11.90 4.06
N PHE A 238 16.68 -11.38 4.14
CA PHE A 238 17.40 -10.88 2.98
C PHE A 238 18.88 -11.19 3.06
N ILE A 239 19.51 -11.22 1.89
CA ILE A 239 20.95 -11.39 1.72
C ILE A 239 21.49 -10.28 0.81
N GLN A 240 22.80 -10.16 0.71
CA GLN A 240 23.46 -9.29 -0.25
C GLN A 240 23.99 -10.13 -1.42
N GLY A 241 23.97 -9.56 -2.62
CA GLY A 241 24.55 -10.13 -3.82
C GLY A 241 25.32 -9.06 -4.60
N GLU A 242 26.34 -9.49 -5.32
CA GLU A 242 27.12 -8.63 -6.20
C GLU A 242 27.44 -9.37 -7.51
N ALA A 243 27.17 -8.73 -8.64
CA ALA A 243 27.53 -9.25 -9.96
C ALA A 243 27.71 -8.09 -10.94
N GLU A 244 28.75 -8.16 -11.78
CA GLU A 244 28.99 -7.15 -12.84
C GLU A 244 28.99 -5.69 -12.32
N GLY A 245 29.47 -5.47 -11.09
CA GLY A 245 29.49 -4.16 -10.42
C GLY A 245 28.12 -3.68 -9.91
N VAL A 246 27.11 -4.54 -9.93
CA VAL A 246 25.77 -4.31 -9.38
C VAL A 246 25.68 -4.93 -7.99
N ASN A 247 25.68 -4.08 -6.97
CA ASN A 247 25.42 -4.46 -5.58
C ASN A 247 23.91 -4.42 -5.29
N VAL A 248 23.37 -5.50 -4.72
CA VAL A 248 21.94 -5.63 -4.43
C VAL A 248 21.70 -6.19 -3.02
N ILE A 249 20.61 -5.74 -2.39
CA ILE A 249 19.97 -6.48 -1.32
C ILE A 249 18.84 -7.30 -1.94
N ILE A 250 18.87 -8.61 -1.73
CA ILE A 250 17.88 -9.58 -2.23
C ILE A 250 17.00 -9.98 -1.05
N ALA A 251 15.79 -9.43 -0.99
CA ALA A 251 14.84 -9.68 0.09
C ALA A 251 13.78 -10.68 -0.34
N ALA A 252 13.54 -11.72 0.46
CA ALA A 252 12.41 -12.63 0.29
C ALA A 252 11.11 -11.97 0.78
N THR A 253 10.64 -10.98 0.01
CA THR A 253 9.39 -10.24 0.18
C THR A 253 8.66 -10.17 -1.16
N GLY A 254 7.37 -9.88 -1.12
CA GLY A 254 6.58 -9.84 -2.34
C GLY A 254 5.13 -9.47 -2.12
N TYR A 255 4.49 -9.10 -3.24
CA TYR A 255 3.13 -8.55 -3.27
C TYR A 255 2.23 -9.30 -4.26
N THR A 256 2.57 -10.54 -4.60
CA THR A 256 1.86 -11.33 -5.63
C THR A 256 1.24 -12.62 -5.10
N GLY A 257 1.50 -12.99 -3.84
CA GLY A 257 1.11 -14.28 -3.25
C GLY A 257 1.93 -15.48 -3.74
N ALA A 258 2.90 -15.27 -4.64
CA ALA A 258 3.80 -16.34 -5.06
C ALA A 258 4.68 -16.83 -3.90
N LYS A 259 4.82 -18.14 -3.73
CA LYS A 259 5.72 -18.75 -2.71
C LYS A 259 7.17 -18.30 -2.82
N VAL A 260 7.65 -18.09 -4.03
CA VAL A 260 9.02 -17.62 -4.31
C VAL A 260 8.90 -16.23 -4.92
N ALA A 261 9.41 -15.24 -4.19
CA ALA A 261 9.25 -13.84 -4.50
C ALA A 261 10.39 -13.07 -3.88
N PHE A 262 10.96 -12.14 -4.64
CA PHE A 262 12.03 -11.28 -4.17
C PHE A 262 11.77 -9.82 -4.52
N GLU A 263 12.24 -8.93 -3.64
CA GLU A 263 12.46 -7.52 -3.88
C GLU A 263 13.98 -7.26 -3.90
N LEU A 264 14.43 -6.46 -4.86
CA LEU A 264 15.83 -6.24 -5.18
C LEU A 264 16.13 -4.75 -4.99
N PHE A 265 16.81 -4.42 -3.90
CA PHE A 265 17.20 -3.05 -3.63
C PHE A 265 18.58 -2.79 -4.24
N VAL A 266 18.63 -1.89 -5.21
CA VAL A 266 19.82 -1.60 -6.03
C VAL A 266 20.01 -0.09 -6.13
N HIS A 267 21.25 0.36 -6.32
CA HIS A 267 21.52 1.77 -6.58
C HIS A 267 20.74 2.29 -7.81
N PRO A 268 20.10 3.48 -7.76
CA PRO A 268 19.38 4.08 -8.89
C PRO A 268 20.12 3.99 -10.24
N ASN A 269 21.38 4.43 -10.26
CA ASN A 269 22.27 4.37 -11.44
C ASN A 269 22.54 2.96 -11.99
N ARG A 270 22.28 1.90 -11.22
CA ARG A 270 22.47 0.50 -11.62
C ARG A 270 21.16 -0.24 -11.85
N ALA A 271 20.01 0.36 -11.52
CA ALA A 271 18.69 -0.25 -11.67
C ALA A 271 18.41 -0.68 -13.12
N GLY A 272 18.79 0.16 -14.09
CA GLY A 272 18.66 -0.17 -15.51
C GLY A 272 19.49 -1.38 -15.94
N GLN A 273 20.74 -1.46 -15.48
CA GLN A 273 21.63 -2.60 -15.74
C GLN A 273 21.06 -3.90 -15.14
N LEU A 274 20.58 -3.84 -13.89
CA LEU A 274 19.96 -4.98 -13.22
C LEU A 274 18.70 -5.47 -13.96
N TRP A 275 17.83 -4.53 -14.36
CA TRP A 275 16.61 -4.83 -15.10
C TRP A 275 16.89 -5.60 -16.38
N ASP A 276 17.82 -5.09 -17.20
CA ASP A 276 18.18 -5.70 -18.48
C ASP A 276 18.81 -7.09 -18.27
N LEU A 277 19.69 -7.22 -17.26
CA LEU A 277 20.35 -8.47 -16.92
C LEU A 277 19.34 -9.56 -16.50
N ILE A 278 18.34 -9.21 -15.68
CA ILE A 278 17.29 -10.16 -15.28
C ILE A 278 16.45 -10.58 -16.48
N LEU A 279 16.07 -9.65 -17.36
CA LEU A 279 15.29 -10.01 -18.57
C LEU A 279 16.11 -10.87 -19.53
N GLU A 280 17.40 -10.60 -19.70
CA GLU A 280 18.29 -11.40 -20.52
C GLU A 280 18.42 -12.83 -19.99
N LYS A 281 18.87 -13.00 -18.72
CA LYS A 281 19.08 -14.32 -18.11
C LYS A 281 17.77 -15.07 -17.86
N GLY A 282 16.70 -14.34 -17.59
CA GLY A 282 15.37 -14.86 -17.33
C GLY A 282 14.59 -15.29 -18.58
N LYS A 283 15.02 -14.89 -19.78
CA LYS A 283 14.28 -15.16 -21.03
C LYS A 283 14.02 -16.65 -21.25
N ALA A 284 15.03 -17.50 -21.05
CA ALA A 284 14.91 -18.95 -21.19
C ALA A 284 14.02 -19.59 -20.11
N LEU A 285 13.83 -18.90 -18.98
CA LEU A 285 12.98 -19.31 -17.88
C LEU A 285 11.53 -18.78 -18.01
N GLY A 286 11.24 -18.03 -19.08
CA GLY A 286 9.94 -17.42 -19.33
C GLY A 286 9.64 -16.21 -18.43
N ILE A 287 10.68 -15.51 -17.95
CA ILE A 287 10.51 -14.26 -17.19
C ILE A 287 10.12 -13.13 -18.14
N VAL A 288 9.12 -12.36 -17.75
CA VAL A 288 8.63 -11.22 -18.54
C VAL A 288 8.53 -9.95 -17.66
N PRO A 289 8.64 -8.75 -18.25
CA PRO A 289 8.29 -7.53 -17.53
C PRO A 289 6.77 -7.48 -17.31
N CYS A 290 6.35 -7.01 -16.15
CA CYS A 290 4.95 -6.94 -15.74
C CYS A 290 4.58 -5.53 -15.26
N GLY A 291 3.43 -5.05 -15.71
CA GLY A 291 2.90 -3.73 -15.38
C GLY A 291 2.01 -3.73 -14.13
N LEU A 292 1.49 -2.54 -13.82
CA LEU A 292 0.66 -2.31 -12.65
C LEU A 292 -0.66 -3.10 -12.67
N GLY A 293 -1.26 -3.34 -13.84
CA GLY A 293 -2.50 -4.12 -13.93
C GLY A 293 -2.31 -5.56 -13.50
N ALA A 294 -1.21 -6.19 -13.93
CA ALA A 294 -0.85 -7.53 -13.47
C ALA A 294 -0.58 -7.54 -11.95
N ARG A 295 0.16 -6.54 -11.43
CA ARG A 295 0.42 -6.39 -9.99
C ARG A 295 -0.89 -6.33 -9.17
N ASP A 296 -1.85 -5.52 -9.60
CA ASP A 296 -3.15 -5.38 -8.93
C ASP A 296 -3.98 -6.66 -9.02
N SER A 297 -3.97 -7.34 -10.17
CA SER A 297 -4.68 -8.63 -10.30
C SER A 297 -4.09 -9.72 -9.39
N LEU A 298 -2.77 -9.84 -9.31
CA LEU A 298 -2.07 -10.86 -8.52
C LEU A 298 -2.26 -10.66 -7.02
N ARG A 299 -2.19 -9.40 -6.55
CA ARG A 299 -2.39 -9.07 -5.12
C ARG A 299 -3.85 -9.31 -4.72
N ILE A 300 -4.83 -8.98 -5.58
CA ILE A 300 -6.25 -9.24 -5.32
C ILE A 300 -6.50 -10.75 -5.24
N GLU A 301 -5.95 -11.50 -6.20
CA GLU A 301 -6.09 -12.95 -6.23
C GLU A 301 -5.53 -13.61 -4.96
N ALA A 302 -4.39 -13.12 -4.46
CA ALA A 302 -3.75 -13.55 -3.23
C ALA A 302 -4.42 -13.03 -1.95
N GLY A 303 -5.28 -12.02 -2.07
CA GLY A 303 -5.91 -11.36 -0.92
C GLY A 303 -5.03 -10.32 -0.21
N LEU A 304 -4.02 -9.76 -0.86
CA LEU A 304 -3.20 -8.73 -0.25
C LEU A 304 -3.89 -7.35 -0.34
N PRO A 305 -3.86 -6.55 0.75
CA PRO A 305 -4.55 -5.27 0.81
C PRO A 305 -3.77 -4.20 0.05
N LEU A 306 -4.48 -3.19 -0.43
CA LEU A 306 -3.88 -1.97 -0.98
C LEU A 306 -4.30 -0.75 -0.15
N TYR A 307 -3.34 0.13 0.16
CA TYR A 307 -3.62 1.41 0.81
C TYR A 307 -4.65 2.22 0.02
N GLY A 308 -5.63 2.80 0.70
CA GLY A 308 -6.75 3.51 0.10
C GLY A 308 -7.93 2.62 -0.32
N HIS A 309 -7.75 1.30 -0.34
CA HIS A 309 -8.80 0.33 -0.69
C HIS A 309 -9.15 -0.57 0.49
N GLU A 310 -8.28 -1.53 0.84
CA GLU A 310 -8.46 -2.47 1.96
C GLU A 310 -7.82 -1.97 3.26
N LEU A 311 -7.13 -0.82 3.22
CA LEU A 311 -6.52 -0.14 4.35
C LEU A 311 -6.79 1.36 4.23
N ALA A 312 -7.08 2.03 5.34
CA ALA A 312 -7.44 3.46 5.34
C ALA A 312 -8.61 3.75 4.37
N GLY A 313 -8.44 4.77 3.52
CA GLY A 313 -9.42 5.15 2.50
C GLY A 313 -10.73 5.70 3.08
N ASP A 314 -11.76 5.75 2.24
CA ASP A 314 -13.07 6.33 2.57
C ASP A 314 -13.76 5.62 3.74
N PHE A 315 -13.48 4.33 3.93
CA PHE A 315 -14.03 3.53 5.03
C PHE A 315 -13.14 3.54 6.28
N ASN A 316 -11.99 4.22 6.25
CA ASN A 316 -10.99 4.24 7.32
C ASN A 316 -10.68 2.83 7.88
N ILE A 317 -10.46 1.87 6.98
CA ILE A 317 -10.32 0.45 7.34
C ILE A 317 -9.08 0.27 8.20
N SER A 318 -9.29 -0.23 9.43
CA SER A 318 -8.23 -0.48 10.39
C SER A 318 -7.43 -1.76 10.08
N PRO A 319 -6.23 -1.93 10.67
CA PRO A 319 -5.45 -3.17 10.49
C PRO A 319 -6.22 -4.44 10.86
N PHE A 320 -7.12 -4.37 11.84
CA PHE A 320 -7.90 -5.51 12.32
C PHE A 320 -9.00 -5.90 11.33
N GLN A 321 -9.72 -4.91 10.80
CA GLN A 321 -10.73 -5.14 9.76
C GLN A 321 -10.09 -5.67 8.46
N ALA A 322 -8.86 -5.26 8.15
CA ALA A 322 -8.13 -5.75 6.98
C ALA A 322 -7.63 -7.21 7.09
N GLY A 323 -7.65 -7.80 8.30
CA GLY A 323 -7.09 -9.12 8.59
C GLY A 323 -5.59 -9.11 8.93
N TYR A 324 -5.02 -7.93 9.22
CA TYR A 324 -3.59 -7.70 9.47
C TYR A 324 -3.28 -7.23 10.90
N GLY A 325 -4.21 -7.45 11.83
CA GLY A 325 -4.02 -7.13 13.26
C GLY A 325 -2.77 -7.79 13.88
N TRP A 326 -2.26 -8.87 13.29
CA TRP A 326 -1.02 -9.53 13.71
C TRP A 326 0.22 -8.62 13.65
N ALA A 327 0.22 -7.59 12.80
CA ALA A 327 1.30 -6.62 12.71
C ALA A 327 1.22 -5.52 13.78
N VAL A 328 0.13 -5.45 14.55
CA VAL A 328 -0.07 -4.46 15.61
C VAL A 328 0.27 -5.08 16.97
N LYS A 329 1.46 -4.79 17.50
CA LYS A 329 1.92 -5.36 18.79
C LYS A 329 1.46 -4.49 19.95
N LEU A 330 0.18 -4.63 20.33
CA LEU A 330 -0.40 -3.92 21.47
C LEU A 330 0.34 -4.17 22.80
N GLN A 331 1.04 -5.31 22.92
CA GLN A 331 1.79 -5.68 24.13
C GLN A 331 3.26 -5.28 24.08
N LYS A 332 3.77 -4.68 22.99
CA LYS A 332 5.18 -4.26 22.97
C LYS A 332 5.42 -3.19 24.03
N GLU A 333 6.59 -3.29 24.65
CA GLU A 333 6.99 -2.43 25.76
C GLU A 333 6.86 -0.97 25.36
N ASN A 334 6.39 -0.18 26.32
CA ASN A 334 6.24 1.23 26.12
C ASN A 334 7.60 1.88 26.34
N PHE A 335 8.04 2.67 25.37
CA PHE A 335 9.19 3.52 25.54
C PHE A 335 8.72 4.77 26.27
N THR A 336 9.55 5.32 27.16
CA THR A 336 9.30 6.63 27.74
C THR A 336 10.11 7.66 26.95
N PRO A 337 9.48 8.45 26.05
CA PRO A 337 10.01 9.76 25.73
C PRO A 337 10.01 10.60 27.01
N THR A 338 11.05 11.39 27.21
CA THR A 338 11.12 12.41 28.28
C THR A 338 9.87 13.32 28.17
N PRO A 339 9.24 13.76 29.28
CA PRO A 339 7.92 14.36 29.25
C PRO A 339 7.81 15.59 28.34
N ILE A 340 6.72 15.66 27.56
CA ILE A 340 6.25 16.85 26.85
C ILE A 340 5.77 17.87 27.90
N PRO A 341 6.27 19.13 27.91
CA PRO A 341 5.58 20.21 28.60
C PRO A 341 4.27 20.49 27.85
N THR A 342 3.15 20.05 28.41
CA THR A 342 1.83 20.52 27.96
C THR A 342 1.64 21.94 28.47
N ASP A 343 2.06 22.94 27.71
CA ASP A 343 1.56 24.29 27.93
C ASP A 343 0.94 24.84 26.66
N ARG A 344 -0.40 24.83 26.65
CA ARG A 344 -1.19 25.69 25.77
C ARG A 344 -1.18 27.07 26.41
N THR A 345 -0.39 28.00 25.87
CA THR A 345 -0.70 29.43 25.97
C THR A 345 0.02 30.18 24.84
N ILE A 346 -0.58 30.18 23.66
CA ILE A 346 -0.51 31.33 22.76
C ILE A 346 -1.96 31.65 22.38
N LEU A 347 -2.58 32.51 23.17
CA LEU A 347 -3.31 33.71 22.73
C LEU A 347 -4.00 34.35 23.94
N GLU A 348 -3.75 35.66 24.06
CA GLU A 348 -4.41 36.67 24.90
C GLU A 348 -3.81 37.02 26.27
N SER A 349 -3.93 38.31 26.56
CA SER A 349 -3.05 39.23 27.29
C SER A 349 -3.50 39.48 28.75
N PRO A 350 -2.80 40.32 29.56
CA PRO A 350 -2.65 40.14 31.00
C PRO A 350 -3.76 40.77 31.84
N GLU A 351 -4.24 40.08 32.87
CA GLU A 351 -4.73 40.73 34.09
C GLU A 351 -4.36 39.94 35.36
N LYS A 352 -4.12 40.73 36.41
CA LYS A 352 -3.64 40.37 37.76
C LYS A 352 -4.70 39.60 38.54
N ASP A 353 -4.32 38.64 39.38
CA ASP A 353 -4.12 38.83 40.84
C ASP A 353 -3.89 37.48 41.55
N SER A 354 -3.30 37.62 42.73
CA SER A 354 -2.75 36.66 43.68
C SER A 354 -3.75 35.74 44.39
N SER A 355 -3.31 34.50 44.65
CA SER A 355 -3.36 33.77 45.95
C SER A 355 -3.69 32.27 45.83
N ALA A 356 -3.07 31.51 46.73
CA ALA A 356 -3.36 30.13 47.15
C ALA A 356 -2.76 28.95 46.35
N GLN A 357 -1.63 28.47 46.89
CA GLN A 357 -1.09 27.12 46.73
C GLN A 357 -2.12 26.04 47.09
N SER A 358 -2.26 25.00 46.28
CA SER A 358 -2.31 23.61 46.78
C SER A 358 -2.08 22.58 45.68
N SER A 359 -1.10 21.69 45.93
CA SER A 359 -0.99 20.33 45.38
C SER A 359 -0.90 20.14 43.86
N ILE A 360 0.30 20.34 43.30
CA ILE A 360 0.71 19.72 42.03
C ILE A 360 0.84 18.21 42.30
N LYS A 361 -0.24 17.45 42.07
CA LYS A 361 -0.24 16.00 42.06
C LYS A 361 0.58 15.49 40.87
N SER A 362 1.52 14.60 41.18
CA SER A 362 2.31 13.71 40.32
C SER A 362 2.14 13.90 38.80
N GLN A 363 3.21 14.37 38.15
CA GLN A 363 3.43 14.17 36.72
C GLN A 363 3.29 12.67 36.41
N SER A 364 2.18 12.30 35.78
CA SER A 364 1.99 10.97 35.23
C SER A 364 3.06 10.74 34.17
N LYS A 365 3.99 9.82 34.42
CA LYS A 365 4.84 9.22 33.37
C LYS A 365 3.89 8.74 32.27
N LEU A 366 3.81 9.46 31.15
CA LEU A 366 3.05 9.02 29.99
C LEU A 366 3.84 7.90 29.33
N VAL A 367 3.58 6.69 29.83
CA VAL A 367 4.02 5.44 29.25
C VAL A 367 3.18 5.24 27.98
N CYS A 368 3.64 5.79 26.85
CA CYS A 368 3.01 5.61 25.55
C CYS A 368 3.85 4.65 24.73
N GLY A 369 3.26 3.52 24.32
CA GLY A 369 3.86 2.69 23.27
C GLY A 369 3.86 3.44 21.92
N PHE A 370 3.84 2.70 20.81
CA PHE A 370 3.77 3.33 19.49
C PHE A 370 2.61 4.34 19.35
N ILE A 371 2.78 5.33 18.48
CA ILE A 371 1.79 6.40 18.29
C ILE A 371 0.46 5.81 17.81
N GLY A 372 -0.65 6.26 18.40
CA GLY A 372 -1.98 5.74 18.09
C GLY A 372 -2.35 4.42 18.78
N LYS A 373 -1.47 3.84 19.63
CA LYS A 373 -1.70 2.56 20.33
C LYS A 373 -3.05 2.47 21.05
N LYS A 374 -3.42 3.48 21.84
CA LYS A 374 -4.70 3.48 22.58
C LYS A 374 -5.90 3.51 21.63
N ALA A 375 -5.85 4.34 20.59
CA ALA A 375 -6.94 4.50 19.65
C ALA A 375 -7.11 3.25 18.77
N VAL A 376 -6.02 2.68 18.26
CA VAL A 376 -6.08 1.44 17.47
C VAL A 376 -6.49 0.23 18.32
N ALA A 377 -6.15 0.19 19.61
CA ALA A 377 -6.63 -0.84 20.54
C ALA A 377 -8.16 -0.76 20.73
N LYS A 378 -8.74 0.45 20.75
CA LYS A 378 -10.20 0.61 20.77
C LYS A 378 -10.84 0.07 19.49
N LYS A 379 -10.28 0.40 18.32
CA LYS A 379 -10.73 -0.16 17.02
C LYS A 379 -10.60 -1.69 16.97
N ALA A 380 -9.57 -2.25 17.61
CA ALA A 380 -9.37 -3.70 17.70
C ALA A 380 -10.47 -4.40 18.50
N ALA A 381 -10.97 -3.74 19.55
CA ALA A 381 -12.00 -4.30 20.42
C ALA A 381 -13.42 -4.21 19.83
N ASP A 382 -13.65 -3.26 18.92
CA ASP A 382 -14.97 -2.91 18.44
C ASP A 382 -14.97 -2.66 16.93
N PHE A 383 -15.23 -3.73 16.17
CA PHE A 383 -15.46 -3.69 14.73
C PHE A 383 -16.39 -4.83 14.29
N ASP A 384 -17.36 -4.52 13.43
CA ASP A 384 -18.41 -5.42 12.95
C ASP A 384 -18.27 -5.82 11.47
N THR A 385 -17.29 -5.23 10.77
CA THR A 385 -16.98 -5.45 9.36
C THR A 385 -15.53 -5.86 9.16
N GLU A 386 -15.25 -6.68 8.15
CA GLU A 386 -13.90 -7.07 7.79
C GLU A 386 -13.76 -7.30 6.29
N VAL A 387 -12.52 -7.25 5.81
CA VAL A 387 -12.20 -7.51 4.42
C VAL A 387 -12.28 -9.02 4.18
N ALA A 388 -13.24 -9.43 3.37
CA ALA A 388 -13.40 -10.79 2.88
C ALA A 388 -12.85 -10.93 1.46
N ARG A 389 -12.46 -12.15 1.10
CA ARG A 389 -12.15 -12.52 -0.28
C ARG A 389 -13.32 -13.31 -0.85
N LEU A 390 -13.85 -12.87 -1.97
CA LEU A 390 -15.01 -13.43 -2.63
C LEU A 390 -14.64 -13.91 -4.04
N LYS A 391 -15.36 -14.91 -4.51
CA LYS A 391 -15.20 -15.47 -5.86
C LYS A 391 -16.55 -15.48 -6.57
N PHE A 392 -16.55 -14.94 -7.78
CA PHE A 392 -17.69 -14.89 -8.69
C PHE A 392 -17.31 -15.47 -10.05
N SER A 393 -18.32 -15.77 -10.88
CA SER A 393 -18.08 -16.13 -12.28
C SER A 393 -17.44 -14.96 -13.04
N GLY A 394 -16.42 -15.26 -13.83
CA GLY A 394 -15.76 -14.36 -14.78
C GLY A 394 -15.91 -14.83 -16.22
N GLU A 395 -16.89 -15.68 -16.50
CA GLU A 395 -17.15 -16.19 -17.84
C GLU A 395 -17.45 -15.06 -18.83
N LYS A 396 -17.20 -15.34 -20.11
CA LYS A 396 -17.42 -14.38 -21.19
C LYS A 396 -18.89 -13.92 -21.19
N GLY A 397 -19.09 -12.60 -21.13
CA GLY A 397 -20.43 -11.99 -21.07
C GLY A 397 -20.85 -11.60 -19.66
N VAL A 398 -20.18 -12.11 -18.61
CA VAL A 398 -20.38 -11.63 -17.24
C VAL A 398 -19.75 -10.25 -17.10
N ARG A 399 -20.50 -9.34 -16.50
CA ARG A 399 -20.06 -7.96 -16.28
C ARG A 399 -18.98 -7.90 -15.19
N PRO A 400 -17.90 -7.11 -15.37
CA PRO A 400 -16.88 -6.95 -14.33
C PRO A 400 -17.46 -6.30 -13.08
N ILE A 401 -17.19 -6.83 -11.89
CA ILE A 401 -17.51 -6.21 -10.60
C ILE A 401 -16.59 -4.99 -10.40
N ARG A 402 -17.10 -3.89 -9.85
CA ARG A 402 -16.34 -2.66 -9.59
C ARG A 402 -16.43 -2.24 -8.12
N GLN A 403 -15.51 -1.37 -7.72
CA GLN A 403 -15.52 -0.75 -6.40
C GLN A 403 -16.89 -0.13 -6.10
N LEU A 404 -17.34 -0.28 -4.85
CA LEU A 404 -18.64 0.11 -4.32
C LEU A 404 -19.86 -0.66 -4.83
N ASP A 405 -19.71 -1.60 -5.78
CA ASP A 405 -20.78 -2.56 -6.06
C ASP A 405 -21.18 -3.28 -4.76
N GLY A 406 -22.48 -3.45 -4.55
CA GLY A 406 -23.03 -3.92 -3.27
C GLY A 406 -22.85 -5.43 -3.13
N ILE A 407 -22.38 -5.90 -1.99
CA ILE A 407 -22.33 -7.32 -1.66
C ILE A 407 -23.60 -7.67 -0.89
N LEU A 408 -24.31 -8.70 -1.33
CA LEU A 408 -25.60 -9.11 -0.77
C LEU A 408 -25.50 -10.46 -0.05
N ASN A 409 -26.30 -10.66 0.99
CA ASN A 409 -26.58 -12.00 1.51
C ASN A 409 -27.64 -12.72 0.64
N THR A 410 -27.98 -13.96 1.00
CA THR A 410 -28.96 -14.79 0.28
C THR A 410 -30.39 -14.23 0.28
N ASP A 411 -30.71 -13.34 1.22
CA ASP A 411 -32.01 -12.67 1.29
C ASP A 411 -32.04 -11.38 0.45
N GLY A 412 -30.96 -11.07 -0.29
CA GLY A 412 -30.82 -9.85 -1.08
C GLY A 412 -30.48 -8.60 -0.27
N ARG A 413 -30.16 -8.73 1.03
CA ARG A 413 -29.77 -7.59 1.85
C ARG A 413 -28.31 -7.23 1.62
N CYS A 414 -28.03 -5.94 1.41
CA CYS A 414 -26.68 -5.42 1.31
C CYS A 414 -25.93 -5.58 2.65
N ILE A 415 -24.81 -6.29 2.63
CA ILE A 415 -23.98 -6.60 3.79
C ILE A 415 -22.60 -5.95 3.73
N GLY A 416 -22.28 -5.26 2.64
CA GLY A 416 -20.98 -4.64 2.43
C GLY A 416 -20.75 -4.17 1.00
N TYR A 417 -19.49 -3.85 0.70
CA TYR A 417 -19.10 -3.23 -0.57
C TYR A 417 -17.85 -3.89 -1.14
N CYS A 418 -17.81 -4.01 -2.47
CA CYS A 418 -16.58 -4.33 -3.19
C CYS A 418 -15.55 -3.20 -2.99
N LEU A 419 -14.33 -3.54 -2.59
CA LEU A 419 -13.21 -2.62 -2.44
C LEU A 419 -12.26 -2.71 -3.64
N SER A 420 -11.98 -3.93 -4.09
CA SER A 420 -11.12 -4.24 -5.23
C SER A 420 -11.62 -5.48 -5.96
N SER A 421 -11.40 -5.55 -7.27
CA SER A 421 -11.77 -6.71 -8.09
C SER A 421 -10.74 -6.97 -9.19
N ALA A 422 -10.58 -8.24 -9.55
CA ALA A 422 -9.70 -8.66 -10.64
C ALA A 422 -10.29 -9.88 -11.36
N ALA A 423 -10.07 -9.93 -12.67
CA ALA A 423 -10.25 -11.16 -13.43
C ALA A 423 -9.05 -12.09 -13.19
N ALA A 424 -9.32 -13.37 -12.95
CA ALA A 424 -8.32 -14.43 -12.79
C ALA A 424 -8.83 -15.67 -13.55
N GLY A 425 -8.47 -15.77 -14.83
CA GLY A 425 -9.01 -16.79 -15.73
C GLY A 425 -10.52 -16.64 -15.95
N ASP A 426 -11.27 -17.70 -15.64
CA ASP A 426 -12.74 -17.78 -15.75
C ASP A 426 -13.48 -17.22 -14.53
N LYS A 427 -12.77 -16.54 -13.62
CA LYS A 427 -13.30 -16.05 -12.35
C LYS A 427 -13.05 -14.58 -12.18
N GLN A 428 -13.87 -13.97 -11.32
CA GLN A 428 -13.59 -12.68 -10.72
C GLN A 428 -13.32 -12.88 -9.24
N ILE A 429 -12.15 -12.44 -8.79
CA ILE A 429 -11.81 -12.37 -7.37
C ILE A 429 -12.08 -10.96 -6.89
N VAL A 430 -12.71 -10.86 -5.73
CA VAL A 430 -13.11 -9.59 -5.12
C VAL A 430 -12.61 -9.53 -3.69
N LEU A 431 -12.04 -8.39 -3.30
CA LEU A 431 -11.88 -8.03 -1.90
C LEU A 431 -13.00 -7.08 -1.52
N ALA A 432 -13.73 -7.39 -0.46
CA ALA A 432 -14.92 -6.65 -0.06
C ALA A 432 -14.94 -6.42 1.44
N LEU A 433 -15.33 -5.22 1.87
CA LEU A 433 -15.62 -4.93 3.27
C LEU A 433 -17.05 -5.40 3.54
N ILE A 434 -17.20 -6.48 4.32
CA ILE A 434 -18.51 -7.06 4.65
C ILE A 434 -18.67 -7.23 6.16
N LYS A 435 -19.90 -7.34 6.63
CA LYS A 435 -20.17 -7.73 8.02
C LYS A 435 -19.53 -9.07 8.37
N LYS A 436 -18.84 -9.14 9.51
CA LYS A 436 -18.05 -10.30 9.96
C LYS A 436 -18.85 -11.59 10.00
N GLU A 437 -20.12 -11.49 10.40
CA GLU A 437 -21.03 -12.65 10.46
C GLU A 437 -21.22 -13.35 9.11
N TYR A 438 -20.92 -12.70 7.98
CA TYR A 438 -20.98 -13.31 6.64
C TYR A 438 -19.61 -13.75 6.10
N ASN A 439 -18.49 -13.42 6.75
CA ASN A 439 -17.17 -13.80 6.28
C ASN A 439 -16.79 -15.22 6.75
N THR A 440 -17.44 -16.23 6.17
CA THR A 440 -17.09 -17.63 6.38
C THR A 440 -16.97 -18.31 5.03
N ALA A 441 -15.83 -18.95 4.77
CA ALA A 441 -15.59 -19.64 3.50
C ALA A 441 -16.74 -20.62 3.17
N GLY A 442 -17.18 -20.60 1.91
CA GLY A 442 -18.32 -21.38 1.43
C GLY A 442 -19.69 -20.70 1.59
N LYS A 443 -19.81 -19.59 2.34
CA LYS A 443 -21.07 -18.83 2.38
C LYS A 443 -21.36 -18.22 1.01
N ILE A 444 -22.61 -18.37 0.58
CA ILE A 444 -23.12 -17.78 -0.65
C ILE A 444 -23.38 -16.29 -0.46
N VAL A 445 -22.97 -15.50 -1.45
CA VAL A 445 -23.18 -14.06 -1.51
C VAL A 445 -23.60 -13.66 -2.91
N GLY A 446 -24.35 -12.58 -3.04
CA GLY A 446 -24.66 -11.95 -4.32
C GLY A 446 -23.85 -10.67 -4.52
N VAL A 447 -23.79 -10.18 -5.76
CA VAL A 447 -23.34 -8.82 -6.06
C VAL A 447 -24.44 -8.04 -6.77
N TYR A 448 -24.62 -6.79 -6.37
CA TYR A 448 -25.47 -5.82 -7.05
C TYR A 448 -24.61 -4.80 -7.77
N TYR A 449 -24.76 -4.71 -9.09
CA TYR A 449 -24.06 -3.72 -9.89
C TYR A 449 -24.70 -2.34 -9.76
N LEU A 450 -23.90 -1.35 -9.40
CA LEU A 450 -24.31 0.04 -9.45
C LEU A 450 -24.57 0.51 -10.88
N ALA A 451 -25.35 1.56 -11.00
CA ALA A 451 -25.50 2.29 -12.25
C ALA A 451 -24.13 2.80 -12.74
N ARG A 452 -23.87 2.68 -14.05
CA ARG A 452 -22.61 3.12 -14.69
C ARG A 452 -22.80 4.25 -15.69
N ASN A 453 -24.05 4.53 -16.06
CA ASN A 453 -24.46 5.54 -17.01
C ASN A 453 -25.91 5.93 -16.74
N ALA A 454 -26.36 7.02 -17.37
CA ALA A 454 -27.72 7.54 -17.22
C ALA A 454 -28.81 6.53 -17.62
N GLY A 455 -28.52 5.64 -18.59
CA GLY A 455 -29.46 4.58 -19.00
C GLY A 455 -29.74 3.58 -17.88
N HIS A 456 -28.71 3.15 -17.14
CA HIS A 456 -28.91 2.28 -15.97
C HIS A 456 -29.76 2.96 -14.89
N ILE A 457 -29.54 4.26 -14.66
CA ILE A 457 -30.32 5.05 -13.68
C ILE A 457 -31.79 5.12 -14.11
N GLN A 458 -32.06 5.38 -15.40
CA GLN A 458 -33.41 5.38 -15.97
C GLN A 458 -34.09 4.01 -15.86
N GLN A 459 -33.32 2.92 -15.89
CA GLN A 459 -33.78 1.55 -15.64
C GLN A 459 -33.97 1.24 -14.14
N GLY A 460 -33.85 2.24 -13.25
CA GLY A 460 -34.06 2.10 -11.81
C GLY A 460 -32.84 1.59 -11.04
N ARG A 461 -31.66 1.48 -11.66
CA ARG A 461 -30.44 1.09 -10.92
C ARG A 461 -29.98 2.22 -10.03
N LYS A 462 -29.73 1.89 -8.77
CA LYS A 462 -29.10 2.78 -7.79
C LYS A 462 -27.67 3.16 -8.21
N GLU A 463 -27.32 4.43 -7.97
CA GLU A 463 -25.95 4.96 -8.09
C GLU A 463 -25.11 4.68 -6.85
N ARG A 464 -25.76 4.46 -5.70
CA ARG A 464 -25.16 4.12 -4.43
C ARG A 464 -26.06 3.15 -3.67
N VAL A 465 -25.45 2.28 -2.89
CA VAL A 465 -26.14 1.37 -1.98
C VAL A 465 -25.66 1.63 -0.56
N ILE A 466 -26.51 1.31 0.41
CA ILE A 466 -26.15 1.31 1.83
C ILE A 466 -26.36 -0.07 2.42
N ILE A 467 -25.56 -0.43 3.43
CA ILE A 467 -25.75 -1.67 4.19
C ILE A 467 -27.19 -1.71 4.73
N GLY A 468 -27.89 -2.82 4.50
CA GLY A 468 -29.30 -3.03 4.86
C GLY A 468 -30.28 -2.86 3.70
N ASP A 469 -29.90 -2.24 2.58
CA ASP A 469 -30.74 -2.16 1.38
C ASP A 469 -31.18 -3.56 0.91
N LEU A 470 -32.46 -3.71 0.55
CA LEU A 470 -32.99 -4.93 -0.08
C LEU A 470 -32.90 -4.80 -1.60
N LEU A 471 -32.14 -5.69 -2.24
CA LEU A 471 -31.77 -5.64 -3.65
C LEU A 471 -31.81 -7.06 -4.26
N THR A 472 -31.85 -7.14 -5.58
CA THR A 472 -31.71 -8.42 -6.31
C THR A 472 -30.27 -8.56 -6.78
N ALA A 473 -29.62 -9.68 -6.47
CA ALA A 473 -28.29 -9.98 -6.96
C ALA A 473 -28.29 -10.10 -8.50
N ASP A 474 -27.27 -9.52 -9.14
CA ASP A 474 -27.04 -9.68 -10.57
C ASP A 474 -26.35 -11.01 -10.90
N ILE A 475 -25.40 -11.41 -10.06
CA ILE A 475 -24.76 -12.72 -10.08
C ILE A 475 -24.49 -13.19 -8.66
N ASP A 476 -24.47 -14.50 -8.49
CA ASP A 476 -24.09 -15.16 -7.24
C ASP A 476 -22.60 -15.52 -7.24
N GLY A 477 -22.07 -15.64 -6.04
CA GLY A 477 -20.71 -16.05 -5.75
C GLY A 477 -20.61 -16.62 -4.35
N GLN A 478 -19.38 -16.75 -3.87
CA GLN A 478 -19.11 -17.29 -2.54
C GLN A 478 -17.94 -16.60 -1.87
N VAL A 479 -17.97 -16.56 -0.55
CA VAL A 479 -16.81 -16.26 0.28
C VAL A 479 -15.80 -17.40 0.14
N VAL A 480 -14.52 -17.06 -0.02
CA VAL A 480 -13.40 -18.01 -0.07
C VAL A 480 -12.37 -17.64 1.00
N GLU A 481 -11.38 -18.51 1.20
CA GLU A 481 -10.28 -18.23 2.13
C GLU A 481 -9.64 -16.86 1.86
N ARG A 482 -9.40 -16.11 2.93
CA ARG A 482 -8.95 -14.71 2.86
C ARG A 482 -7.64 -14.55 2.10
N PHE A 483 -6.70 -15.48 2.31
CA PHE A 483 -5.37 -15.49 1.73
C PHE A 483 -5.15 -16.79 0.97
N GLU A 484 -4.90 -16.68 -0.33
CA GLU A 484 -4.55 -17.82 -1.18
C GLU A 484 -3.04 -18.03 -1.18
N LYS A 485 -2.60 -19.29 -1.22
CA LYS A 485 -1.17 -19.63 -1.32
C LYS A 485 -0.90 -20.23 -2.70
N PHE A 486 -0.07 -19.57 -3.50
CA PHE A 486 0.30 -20.02 -4.85
C PHE A 486 1.67 -20.70 -4.86
#